data_AF-A0A6J5JWT9-F1
#
_entry.id   AF-A0A6J5JWT9-F1
#
_cell.length_a   1.000
_cell.length_b   1.000
_cell.length_c   1.000
_cell.angle_alpha   90.00
_cell.angle_beta   90.00
_cell.angle_gamma   90.00
#
_symmetry.space_group_name_H-M   'P 1'
#
loop_
_entity.id
_entity.type
_entity.pdbx_description
1 polymer ?
#
loop_
_entity_poly.entity_id
_entity_poly.type
_entity_poly.pdbx_seq_one_letter_code
_entity_poly.pdbx_strand_id
1 'polypeptide(L)'
;MVITEDVLEHVPHPDMAFAEIRRILKPGGYHVATIPVKWHLVESEPRAIIKDGVIHHLLEPEFHLDPTRAEGILAFTDYGQDILTRYCNIIGKSEMLAAHGDLEMERAYAIYNNWIFLSQREGAAFPAAYGWTRFATRLRWG
;
A
#
# COMPACT_ATOMS: atom_id res chain seq x y z
N MET A 1 11.11 2.18 -5.40
CA MET A 1 10.51 2.21 -4.07
C MET A 1 9.28 3.08 -4.18
N VAL A 2 8.20 2.71 -3.50
CA VAL A 2 6.95 3.48 -3.42
C VAL A 2 6.64 3.65 -1.93
N ILE A 3 6.18 4.84 -1.54
CA ILE A 3 5.75 5.12 -0.17
C ILE A 3 4.34 5.68 -0.26
N THR A 4 3.42 5.19 0.58
CA THR A 4 2.06 5.72 0.73
C THR A 4 1.76 5.84 2.21
N GLU A 5 1.44 7.04 2.68
CA GLU A 5 1.20 7.29 4.10
C GLU A 5 -0.21 7.85 4.25
N ASP A 6 -1.08 7.11 4.94
CA ASP A 6 -2.45 7.55 5.30
C ASP A 6 -3.28 7.96 4.07
N VAL A 7 -3.20 7.13 3.03
CA VAL A 7 -3.80 7.39 1.72
C VAL A 7 -4.70 6.25 1.24
N LEU A 8 -4.38 5.00 1.53
CA LEU A 8 -4.95 3.86 0.83
C LEU A 8 -6.39 3.55 1.26
N GLU A 9 -6.75 3.86 2.50
CA GLU A 9 -8.12 3.81 3.02
C GLU A 9 -9.05 4.80 2.30
N HIS A 10 -8.49 5.87 1.74
CA HIS A 10 -9.22 6.90 0.99
C HIS A 10 -9.38 6.55 -0.49
N VAL A 11 -8.87 5.41 -0.96
CA VAL A 11 -8.98 4.99 -2.35
C VAL A 11 -10.24 4.13 -2.57
N PRO A 12 -11.14 4.50 -3.51
CA PRO A 12 -12.40 3.77 -3.74
C PRO A 12 -12.23 2.33 -4.24
N HIS A 13 -11.09 2.03 -4.85
CA HIS A 13 -10.78 0.73 -5.46
C HIS A 13 -9.41 0.24 -5.01
N PRO A 14 -9.28 -0.22 -3.76
CA PRO A 14 -7.99 -0.52 -3.15
C PRO A 14 -7.19 -1.59 -3.90
N ASP A 15 -7.83 -2.66 -4.37
CA ASP A 15 -7.14 -3.73 -5.08
C ASP A 15 -6.52 -3.25 -6.41
N MET A 16 -7.18 -2.32 -7.11
CA MET A 16 -6.61 -1.71 -8.31
C MET A 16 -5.39 -0.84 -7.97
N ALA A 17 -5.45 -0.09 -6.87
CA ALA A 17 -4.31 0.71 -6.41
C ALA A 17 -3.12 -0.18 -6.02
N PHE A 18 -3.37 -1.28 -5.31
CA PHE A 18 -2.33 -2.25 -4.94
C PHE A 18 -1.70 -2.90 -6.18
N ALA A 19 -2.52 -3.26 -7.18
CA ALA A 19 -2.03 -3.80 -8.45
C ALA A 19 -1.15 -2.79 -9.21
N GLU A 20 -1.52 -1.51 -9.23
CA GLU A 20 -0.73 -0.45 -9.86
C GLU A 20 0.58 -0.18 -9.11
N ILE A 21 0.55 -0.20 -7.77
CA ILE A 21 1.76 -0.14 -6.93
C ILE A 21 2.71 -1.28 -7.30
N ARG A 22 2.22 -2.53 -7.37
CA ARG A 22 3.05 -3.66 -7.83
C ARG A 22 3.59 -3.43 -9.23
N ARG A 23 2.75 -2.98 -10.17
CA ARG A 23 3.12 -2.81 -11.58
C ARG A 23 4.33 -1.90 -11.74
N ILE A 24 4.38 -0.80 -10.99
CA ILE A 24 5.46 0.19 -11.07
C ILE A 24 6.72 -0.19 -10.28
N LEU A 25 6.62 -1.10 -9.31
CA LEU A 25 7.80 -1.61 -8.62
C LEU A 25 8.65 -2.46 -9.56
N LYS A 26 9.95 -2.25 -9.62
CA LYS A 26 10.86 -3.24 -10.23
C LYS A 26 10.87 -4.54 -9.41
N PRO A 27 11.25 -5.69 -10.00
CA PRO A 27 11.67 -6.87 -9.24
C PRO A 27 12.63 -6.52 -8.08
N GLY A 28 12.31 -7.01 -6.88
CA GLY A 28 13.01 -6.71 -5.63
C GLY A 28 12.72 -5.32 -5.04
N GLY A 29 11.88 -4.51 -5.69
CA GLY A 29 11.47 -3.19 -5.20
C GLY A 29 10.45 -3.28 -4.06
N TYR A 30 10.47 -2.26 -3.19
CA TYR A 30 9.61 -2.19 -2.00
C TYR A 30 8.53 -1.11 -2.11
N HIS A 31 7.36 -1.45 -1.57
CA HIS A 31 6.32 -0.53 -1.12
C HIS A 31 6.32 -0.49 0.41
N VAL A 32 6.37 0.72 0.95
CA VAL A 32 6.22 0.99 2.39
C VAL A 32 4.92 1.75 2.57
N ALA A 33 4.02 1.25 3.40
CA ALA A 33 2.72 1.88 3.64
C ALA A 33 2.42 2.06 5.11
N THR A 34 1.63 3.08 5.43
CA THR A 34 0.83 3.12 6.66
C THR A 34 -0.64 2.89 6.32
N ILE A 35 -1.33 2.07 7.11
CA ILE A 35 -2.77 1.84 7.02
C ILE A 35 -3.38 1.69 8.43
N PRO A 36 -4.50 2.36 8.74
CA PRO A 36 -5.28 2.07 9.93
C PRO A 36 -5.95 0.69 9.86
N VAL A 37 -5.71 -0.14 10.87
CA VAL A 37 -6.26 -1.51 10.95
C VAL A 37 -7.29 -1.63 12.06
N LYS A 38 -8.52 -1.99 11.69
CA LYS A 38 -9.63 -2.27 12.61
C LYS A 38 -9.58 -3.73 13.04
N TRP A 39 -8.83 -4.01 14.10
CA TRP A 39 -8.57 -5.38 14.59
C TRP A 39 -9.81 -6.20 14.96
N HIS A 40 -10.96 -5.57 15.19
CA HIS A 40 -12.22 -6.27 15.43
C HIS A 40 -12.84 -6.85 14.15
N LEU A 41 -12.39 -6.43 12.96
CA LEU A 41 -12.82 -6.94 11.67
C LEU A 41 -11.90 -8.08 11.22
N VAL A 42 -12.48 -9.24 10.91
CA VAL A 42 -11.74 -10.36 10.31
C VAL A 42 -11.41 -10.06 8.85
N GLU A 43 -12.37 -9.49 8.11
CA GLU A 43 -12.25 -9.11 6.70
C GLU A 43 -12.45 -7.60 6.55
N SER A 44 -11.75 -7.01 5.58
CA SER A 44 -11.90 -5.60 5.22
C SER A 44 -13.26 -5.38 4.55
N GLU A 45 -13.91 -4.24 4.84
CA GLU A 45 -15.21 -3.92 4.27
C GLU A 45 -15.26 -2.51 3.67
N PRO A 46 -16.04 -2.28 2.61
CA PRO A 46 -16.22 -0.96 2.05
C PRO A 46 -17.11 -0.09 2.94
N ARG A 47 -16.62 1.09 3.33
CA ARG A 47 -17.41 2.15 3.98
C ARG A 47 -18.23 2.94 2.96
N ALA A 48 -17.66 3.16 1.78
CA ALA A 48 -18.32 3.84 0.67
C ALA A 48 -17.89 3.25 -0.67
N ILE A 49 -18.72 3.42 -1.70
CA ILE A 49 -18.41 3.04 -3.08
C ILE A 49 -18.75 4.19 -4.03
N ILE A 50 -18.13 4.20 -5.20
CA ILE A 50 -18.53 5.08 -6.29
C ILE A 50 -19.37 4.27 -7.28
N LYS A 51 -20.60 4.71 -7.53
CA LYS A 51 -21.50 4.13 -8.54
C LYS A 51 -22.03 5.26 -9.41
N ASP A 52 -21.90 5.09 -10.73
CA ASP A 52 -22.34 6.08 -11.73
C ASP A 52 -21.77 7.50 -11.47
N GLY A 53 -20.54 7.58 -10.94
CA GLY A 53 -19.86 8.83 -10.59
C GLY A 53 -20.29 9.47 -9.27
N VAL A 54 -21.19 8.82 -8.52
CA VAL A 54 -21.72 9.31 -7.25
C VAL A 54 -21.21 8.45 -6.09
N ILE A 55 -20.88 9.08 -4.97
CA ILE A 55 -20.48 8.39 -3.74
C ILE A 55 -21.75 7.85 -3.06
N HIS A 56 -21.75 6.56 -2.76
CA HIS A 56 -22.76 5.89 -1.94
C HIS A 56 -22.13 5.39 -0.65
N HIS A 57 -22.64 5.88 0.48
CA HIS A 57 -22.22 5.43 1.80
C HIS A 57 -22.92 4.11 2.16
N LEU A 58 -22.13 3.10 2.54
CA LEU A 58 -22.62 1.79 2.99
C LEU A 58 -22.65 1.71 4.52
N LEU A 59 -21.77 2.46 5.16
CA LEU A 59 -21.69 2.66 6.61
C LEU A 59 -21.68 4.18 6.90
N GLU A 60 -21.80 4.57 8.17
CA GLU A 60 -21.67 5.98 8.58
C GLU A 60 -20.35 6.57 8.05
N PRO A 61 -20.33 7.73 7.40
CA PRO A 61 -19.08 8.26 6.84
C PRO A 61 -18.06 8.58 7.92
N GLU A 62 -16.79 8.27 7.64
CA GLU A 62 -15.64 8.53 8.49
C GLU A 62 -14.68 9.39 7.68
N PHE A 63 -14.23 10.50 8.27
CA PHE A 63 -13.35 11.47 7.62
C PHE A 63 -12.08 11.64 8.45
N HIS A 64 -10.93 11.54 7.80
CA HIS A 64 -9.63 11.85 8.41
C HIS A 64 -9.23 13.29 8.09
N LEU A 65 -8.43 13.91 8.96
CA LEU A 65 -8.12 15.34 8.85
C LEU A 65 -7.39 15.68 7.54
N ASP A 66 -7.69 16.86 7.01
CA ASP A 66 -7.03 17.43 5.83
C ASP A 66 -6.80 18.94 6.09
N PRO A 67 -5.54 19.44 6.00
CA PRO A 67 -5.24 20.87 6.19
C PRO A 67 -5.97 21.80 5.21
N THR A 68 -6.46 21.27 4.09
CA THR A 68 -7.09 22.00 2.99
C THR A 68 -8.61 21.83 2.94
N ARG A 69 -9.18 20.87 3.68
CA ARG A 69 -10.62 20.58 3.71
C ARG A 69 -11.10 20.46 5.15
N ALA A 70 -11.98 21.37 5.56
CA ALA A 70 -12.45 21.45 6.94
C ALA A 70 -13.20 20.18 7.37
N GLU A 71 -13.88 19.53 6.43
CA GLU A 71 -14.61 18.26 6.62
C GLU A 71 -13.70 17.02 6.62
N GLY A 72 -12.44 17.13 6.17
CA GLY A 72 -11.51 16.02 6.02
C GLY A 72 -11.64 15.26 4.69
N ILE A 73 -11.04 14.06 4.64
CA ILE A 73 -11.07 13.14 3.48
C ILE A 73 -11.83 11.88 3.88
N LEU A 74 -12.83 11.51 3.08
CA LEU A 74 -13.65 10.32 3.28
C LEU A 74 -12.80 9.04 3.20
N ALA A 75 -12.93 8.16 4.19
CA ALA A 75 -12.46 6.78 4.11
C ALA A 75 -13.44 5.93 3.29
N PHE A 76 -12.92 5.19 2.31
CA PHE A 76 -13.68 4.27 1.46
C PHE A 76 -13.63 2.83 1.96
N THR A 77 -12.54 2.42 2.60
CA THR A 77 -12.35 1.05 3.08
C THR A 77 -11.96 1.03 4.55
N ASP A 78 -12.66 0.22 5.33
CA ASP A 78 -12.24 -0.18 6.66
C ASP A 78 -11.39 -1.44 6.54
N TYR A 79 -10.10 -1.36 6.84
CA TYR A 79 -9.21 -2.52 6.71
C TYR A 79 -9.23 -3.40 7.97
N GLY A 80 -9.49 -4.69 7.74
CA GLY A 80 -9.48 -5.73 8.76
C GLY A 80 -8.18 -6.52 8.80
N GLN A 81 -8.20 -7.63 9.53
CA GLN A 81 -7.03 -8.52 9.72
C GLN A 81 -6.51 -9.13 8.40
N ASP A 82 -7.36 -9.23 7.38
CA ASP A 82 -7.07 -9.78 6.06
C ASP A 82 -6.12 -8.91 5.20
N ILE A 83 -5.87 -7.66 5.59
CA ILE A 83 -5.06 -6.72 4.79
C ILE A 83 -3.65 -7.23 4.49
N LEU A 84 -3.01 -7.90 5.45
CA LEU A 84 -1.68 -8.50 5.23
C LEU A 84 -1.73 -9.59 4.16
N THR A 85 -2.76 -10.43 4.18
CA THR A 85 -3.00 -11.46 3.17
C THR A 85 -3.26 -10.84 1.80
N ARG A 86 -4.05 -9.76 1.73
CA ARG A 86 -4.30 -9.03 0.48
C ARG A 86 -3.02 -8.44 -0.10
N TYR A 87 -2.17 -7.83 0.74
CA TYR A 87 -0.86 -7.31 0.33
C TYR A 87 0.05 -8.41 -0.20
N CYS A 88 0.13 -9.55 0.48
CA CYS A 88 0.86 -10.72 0.01
C CYS A 88 0.36 -11.20 -1.36
N ASN A 89 -0.95 -11.27 -1.55
CA ASN A 89 -1.56 -11.77 -2.78
C ASN A 89 -1.40 -10.81 -3.96
N ILE A 90 -1.47 -9.50 -3.72
CA ILE A 90 -1.53 -8.50 -4.80
C ILE A 90 -0.19 -7.82 -5.02
N ILE A 91 0.54 -7.42 -3.98
CA ILE A 91 1.78 -6.65 -4.09
C ILE A 91 3.02 -7.54 -4.09
N GLY A 92 3.04 -8.58 -3.26
CA GLY A 92 4.15 -9.52 -3.08
C GLY A 92 4.46 -9.76 -1.60
N LYS A 93 5.52 -10.53 -1.28
CA LYS A 93 5.89 -10.85 0.11
C LYS A 93 5.80 -9.62 1.01
N SER A 94 4.94 -9.69 2.02
CA SER A 94 4.61 -8.56 2.89
C SER A 94 4.76 -8.89 4.36
N GLU A 95 5.18 -7.91 5.14
CA GLU A 95 5.31 -7.97 6.59
C GLU A 95 4.59 -6.75 7.20
N MET A 96 3.91 -6.97 8.32
CA MET A 96 3.26 -5.91 9.08
C MET A 96 4.10 -5.64 10.33
N LEU A 97 4.51 -4.39 10.50
CA LEU A 97 5.36 -3.91 11.57
C LEU A 97 4.54 -3.00 12.48
N ALA A 98 4.73 -3.13 13.80
CA ALA A 98 4.05 -2.28 14.76
C ALA A 98 4.44 -0.82 14.55
N ALA A 99 3.46 0.03 14.22
CA ALA A 99 3.55 1.45 14.47
C ALA A 99 2.94 1.65 15.87
N HIS A 100 3.75 1.54 16.92
CA HIS A 100 3.30 1.79 18.28
C HIS A 100 4.20 2.84 18.91
N GLY A 101 3.58 3.86 19.52
CA GLY A 101 4.28 4.71 20.49
C GLY A 101 3.71 6.10 20.70
N ASP A 102 3.00 6.68 19.72
CA ASP A 102 2.57 8.08 19.80
C ASP A 102 1.05 8.23 19.74
N LEU A 103 0.41 7.99 20.89
CA LEU A 103 -1.04 8.17 21.07
C LEU A 103 -1.48 9.63 20.90
N GLU A 104 -0.57 10.61 20.99
CA GLU A 104 -0.89 12.01 20.77
C GLU A 104 -1.10 12.29 19.29
N MET A 105 -0.21 11.78 18.42
CA MET A 105 -0.36 11.88 16.96
C MET A 105 -1.61 11.14 16.45
N GLU A 106 -1.87 9.92 16.92
CA GLU A 106 -3.08 9.17 16.52
C GLU A 106 -4.36 9.95 16.85
N ARG A 107 -4.42 10.58 18.04
CA ARG A 107 -5.54 11.44 18.44
C ARG A 107 -5.58 12.74 17.65
N ALA A 108 -4.43 13.35 17.39
CA ALA A 108 -4.34 14.61 16.68
C ALA A 108 -4.84 14.50 15.24
N TYR A 109 -4.66 13.33 14.59
CA TYR A 109 -5.07 13.09 13.21
C TYR A 109 -6.34 12.25 13.04
N ALA A 110 -6.90 11.73 14.14
CA ALA A 110 -8.02 10.80 14.15
C ALA A 110 -7.77 9.51 13.35
N ILE A 111 -6.50 9.13 13.19
CA ILE A 111 -6.07 7.88 12.54
C ILE A 111 -5.54 6.98 13.65
N TYR A 112 -6.34 5.99 14.03
CA TYR A 112 -6.02 5.08 15.14
C TYR A 112 -5.58 3.73 14.63
N ASN A 113 -4.71 3.05 15.39
CA ASN A 113 -4.18 1.73 15.04
C ASN A 113 -3.54 1.74 13.66
N ASN A 114 -2.67 2.71 13.41
CA ASN A 114 -1.96 2.77 12.15
C ASN A 114 -0.81 1.77 12.15
N TRP A 115 -0.67 0.95 11.10
CA TRP A 115 0.37 -0.08 11.00
C TRP A 115 1.26 0.15 9.80
N ILE A 116 2.54 -0.17 9.94
CA ILE A 116 3.49 -0.10 8.84
C ILE A 116 3.47 -1.43 8.10
N PHE A 117 3.31 -1.38 6.78
CA PHE A 117 3.41 -2.53 5.89
C PHE A 117 4.64 -2.39 5.02
N LEU A 118 5.47 -3.43 5.01
CA LEU A 118 6.62 -3.55 4.11
C LEU A 118 6.34 -4.65 3.10
N SER A 119 6.09 -4.28 1.85
CA SER A 119 5.77 -5.20 0.77
C SER A 119 6.85 -5.20 -0.30
N GLN A 120 7.41 -6.36 -0.62
CA GLN A 120 8.40 -6.51 -1.68
C GLN A 120 7.78 -7.16 -2.91
N ARG A 121 7.89 -6.51 -4.08
CA ARG A 121 7.64 -7.20 -5.35
C ARG A 121 8.75 -8.20 -5.57
N GLU A 122 8.47 -9.47 -5.33
CA GLU A 122 9.39 -10.55 -5.67
C GLU A 122 9.71 -10.52 -7.17
N GLY A 123 10.97 -10.78 -7.52
CA GLY A 123 11.33 -10.96 -8.92
C GLY A 123 10.85 -12.30 -9.45
N ALA A 124 10.60 -12.39 -10.75
CA ALA A 124 10.90 -13.65 -11.40
C ALA A 124 12.36 -13.97 -11.07
N ALA A 125 12.66 -15.21 -10.67
CA ALA A 125 14.04 -15.65 -10.62
C ALA A 125 14.69 -15.19 -11.94
N PHE A 126 15.71 -14.35 -11.88
CA PHE A 126 16.50 -14.11 -13.08
C PHE A 126 16.91 -15.51 -13.55
N PRO A 127 16.63 -15.90 -14.81
CA PRO A 127 17.32 -17.06 -15.36
C PRO A 127 18.79 -16.78 -15.11
N ALA A 128 19.49 -17.71 -14.44
CA ALA A 128 20.92 -17.60 -14.20
C ALA A 128 21.56 -17.06 -15.47
N ALA A 129 22.20 -15.90 -15.38
CA ALA A 129 22.58 -15.08 -16.52
C ALA A 129 23.17 -15.97 -17.63
N TYR A 130 22.42 -16.15 -18.72
CA TYR A 130 22.97 -16.78 -19.91
C TYR A 130 24.13 -15.89 -20.37
N GLY A 131 25.32 -16.49 -20.36
CA GLY A 131 26.64 -15.97 -20.71
C GLY A 131 26.72 -14.55 -21.26
N TRP A 132 27.15 -13.61 -20.40
CA TRP A 132 27.86 -12.44 -20.88
C TRP A 132 29.23 -12.88 -21.40
N THR A 133 29.31 -13.22 -22.69
CA THR A 133 30.61 -13.34 -23.36
C THR A 133 31.22 -11.95 -23.40
N ARG A 134 32.24 -11.72 -22.56
CA ARG A 134 33.10 -10.54 -22.64
C ARG A 134 33.69 -10.44 -24.04
N PHE A 135 33.25 -9.48 -24.85
CA PHE A 135 34.08 -8.99 -25.94
C PHE A 135 35.21 -8.17 -25.33
N ALA A 136 36.31 -8.86 -25.01
CA ALA A 136 37.59 -8.20 -24.76
C ALA A 136 38.22 -7.86 -26.10
N THR A 137 37.95 -6.67 -26.62
CA THR A 137 38.69 -6.15 -27.78
C THR A 137 40.11 -5.83 -27.33
N ARG A 138 41.07 -6.68 -27.72
CA ARG A 138 42.50 -6.36 -27.65
C ARG A 138 42.78 -5.23 -28.64
N LEU A 139 42.95 -4.00 -28.13
CA LEU A 139 43.73 -2.99 -28.84
C LEU A 139 45.21 -3.35 -28.64
N ARG A 140 45.83 -3.90 -29.69
CA ARG A 140 47.29 -3.95 -29.83
C ARG A 140 47.74 -2.62 -30.43
N TRP A 141 48.78 -2.07 -29.84
CA TRP A 141 49.52 -0.91 -30.31
C TRP A 141 50.13 -1.17 -31.70
N GLY A 142 50.04 -0.15 -32.56
CA GLY A 142 50.84 0.05 -33.75
C GLY A 142 51.23 1.53 -33.80
#